data_AF-W5WDL6-F1
#
_entry.id   AF-W5WDL6-F1
#
_cell.length_a   1.000
_cell.length_b   1.000
_cell.length_c   1.000
_cell.angle_alpha   90.00
_cell.angle_beta   90.00
_cell.angle_gamma   90.00
#
_symmetry.space_group_name_H-M   'P 1'
#
loop_
_entity.id
_entity.type
_entity.pdbx_description
1 polymer ?
#
loop_
_entity_poly.entity_id
_entity_poly.type
_entity_poly.pdbx_seq_one_letter_code
_entity_poly.pdbx_strand_id
1 'polypeptide(L)'
;MELTPRERAELQALVYSPDVTATVATRARIVLWHAEGRQKKDIAALAGVSRPTVDLWLGRYATQGIGGLLDLPRGAGREQVPARVRARVLALSRTSPPTSTRLSHWSSREMAAFITRTDGVSVSHHYVAKLWRDNGITPYRQGMFTVSKDPEFAVKVAGVVGLYLDPPGGAVVLSIDEKTQIQALDRTQPLLPITCDATEKRTHDYMRHGTTTLAAALNVGTGEVLGECVPVRDGAQFLTFLQKAVAPHGGRTCM
;
A
#
# COMPACT_ATOMS: atom_id res chain seq x y z
N MET A 1 -2.65 11.30 -51.33
CA MET A 1 -2.25 10.01 -50.76
C MET A 1 -3.26 8.99 -51.22
N GLU A 2 -2.82 7.91 -51.85
CA GLU A 2 -3.70 6.80 -52.23
C GLU A 2 -3.80 5.83 -51.07
N LEU A 3 -5.03 5.40 -50.74
CA LEU A 3 -5.29 4.40 -49.71
C LEU A 3 -5.70 3.09 -50.38
N THR A 4 -5.12 1.98 -49.95
CA THR A 4 -5.58 0.65 -50.35
C THR A 4 -7.01 0.40 -49.83
N PRO A 5 -7.76 -0.55 -50.44
CA PRO A 5 -9.10 -0.91 -49.95
C PRO A 5 -9.10 -1.34 -48.48
N ARG A 6 -8.04 -2.04 -48.05
CA ARG A 6 -7.85 -2.47 -46.66
C ARG A 6 -7.67 -1.28 -45.72
N GLU A 7 -6.75 -0.37 -46.03
CA GLU A 7 -6.50 0.82 -45.21
C GLU A 7 -7.74 1.72 -45.09
N ARG A 8 -8.50 1.84 -46.19
CA ARG A 8 -9.77 2.58 -46.20
C ARG A 8 -10.80 1.92 -45.28
N ALA A 9 -10.93 0.59 -45.32
CA ALA A 9 -11.85 -0.15 -44.45
C ALA A 9 -11.45 -0.01 -42.96
N GLU A 10 -10.15 -0.11 -42.65
CA GLU A 10 -9.64 0.02 -41.29
C GLU A 10 -9.86 1.45 -40.73
N LEU A 11 -9.66 2.49 -41.55
CA LEU A 11 -9.97 3.87 -41.16
C LEU A 11 -11.47 4.11 -40.96
N GLN A 12 -12.32 3.54 -41.83
CA GLN A 12 -13.77 3.62 -41.67
C GLN A 12 -14.22 2.93 -40.39
N ALA A 13 -13.74 1.72 -40.11
CA ALA A 13 -14.02 1.01 -38.87
C ALA A 13 -13.64 1.87 -37.64
N LEU A 14 -12.52 2.57 -37.71
CA LEU A 14 -12.06 3.44 -36.64
C LEU A 14 -12.91 4.72 -36.46
N VAL A 15 -13.53 5.23 -37.53
CA VAL A 15 -14.46 6.37 -37.47
C VAL A 15 -15.80 6.00 -36.85
N TYR A 16 -16.26 4.77 -37.06
CA TYR A 16 -17.57 4.29 -36.58
C TYR A 16 -17.49 3.45 -35.29
N SER A 17 -16.28 3.19 -34.78
CA SER A 17 -16.10 2.39 -33.57
C SER A 17 -16.60 3.15 -32.33
N PRO A 18 -17.42 2.51 -31.47
CA PRO A 18 -17.84 3.08 -30.19
C PRO A 18 -16.72 3.10 -29.15
N ASP A 19 -15.67 2.27 -29.33
CA ASP A 19 -14.58 2.11 -28.37
C ASP A 19 -13.44 3.12 -28.55
N VAL A 20 -13.55 4.00 -29.56
CA VAL A 20 -12.52 4.96 -29.93
C VAL A 20 -12.95 6.37 -29.54
N THR A 21 -12.01 7.16 -29.00
CA THR A 21 -12.30 8.54 -28.63
C THR A 21 -12.64 9.38 -29.86
N ALA A 22 -13.55 10.34 -29.71
CA ALA A 22 -13.96 11.25 -30.79
C ALA A 22 -12.76 11.95 -31.47
N THR A 23 -11.70 12.21 -30.70
CA THR A 23 -10.46 12.80 -31.21
C THR A 23 -9.77 11.89 -32.21
N VAL A 24 -9.64 10.58 -31.94
CA VAL A 24 -8.99 9.64 -32.85
C VAL A 24 -9.88 9.39 -34.08
N ALA A 25 -11.21 9.29 -33.91
CA ALA A 25 -12.15 9.23 -35.04
C ALA A 25 -12.01 10.47 -35.96
N THR A 26 -11.82 11.67 -35.39
CA THR A 26 -11.59 12.90 -36.16
C THR A 26 -10.28 12.83 -36.96
N ARG A 27 -9.22 12.28 -36.38
CA ARG A 27 -7.93 12.08 -37.08
C ARG A 27 -8.07 11.10 -38.24
N ALA A 28 -8.85 10.04 -38.10
CA ALA A 28 -9.14 9.10 -39.21
C ALA A 28 -9.99 9.75 -40.32
N ARG A 29 -10.97 10.61 -39.98
CA ARG A 29 -11.73 11.39 -40.97
C ARG A 29 -10.84 12.31 -41.79
N ILE A 30 -9.86 12.96 -41.17
CA ILE A 30 -8.87 13.80 -41.87
C ILE A 30 -8.15 13.02 -42.97
N VAL A 31 -7.72 11.79 -42.67
CA VAL A 31 -7.03 10.90 -43.62
C VAL A 31 -7.96 10.47 -44.76
N LEU A 32 -9.19 10.06 -44.44
CA LEU A 32 -10.19 9.66 -45.44
C LEU A 32 -10.55 10.81 -46.39
N TRP A 33 -10.83 12.00 -45.85
CA TRP A 33 -11.13 13.20 -46.64
C TRP A 33 -9.97 13.63 -47.53
N HIS A 34 -8.73 13.46 -47.07
CA HIS A 34 -7.57 13.74 -47.91
C HIS A 34 -7.42 12.73 -49.05
N ALA A 35 -7.74 11.45 -48.81
CA ALA A 35 -7.73 10.41 -49.84
C ALA A 35 -8.90 10.54 -50.83
N GLU A 36 -9.97 11.26 -50.48
CA GLU A 36 -11.05 11.67 -51.39
C GLU A 36 -10.68 12.88 -52.28
N GLY A 37 -9.47 13.44 -52.12
CA GLY A 37 -9.00 14.58 -52.91
C GLY A 37 -9.46 15.95 -52.39
N ARG A 38 -10.03 16.03 -51.18
CA ARG A 38 -10.40 17.33 -50.58
C ARG A 38 -9.16 18.17 -50.27
N GLN A 39 -9.27 19.48 -50.46
CA GLN A 39 -8.17 20.39 -50.12
C GLN A 39 -7.99 20.47 -48.60
N LYS A 40 -6.75 20.63 -48.15
CA LYS A 40 -6.40 20.73 -46.72
C LYS A 40 -7.14 21.86 -45.99
N LYS A 41 -7.50 22.94 -46.70
CA LYS A 41 -8.32 24.05 -46.17
C LYS A 41 -9.70 23.57 -45.74
N ASP A 42 -10.34 22.79 -46.59
CA ASP A 42 -11.73 22.35 -46.41
C ASP A 42 -11.78 21.25 -45.35
N ILE A 43 -10.78 20.36 -45.34
CA ILE A 43 -10.57 19.36 -44.29
C ILE A 43 -10.43 20.03 -42.91
N ALA A 44 -9.63 21.08 -42.83
CA ALA A 44 -9.43 21.83 -41.58
C ALA A 44 -10.75 22.44 -41.07
N ALA A 45 -11.56 23.02 -41.96
CA ALA A 45 -12.87 23.57 -41.62
C ALA A 45 -13.86 22.48 -41.18
N LEU A 46 -13.92 21.35 -41.89
CA LEU A 46 -14.80 20.22 -41.56
C LEU A 46 -14.45 19.53 -40.24
N ALA A 47 -13.14 19.41 -39.95
CA ALA A 47 -12.65 18.79 -38.72
C ALA A 47 -12.64 19.76 -37.52
N GLY A 48 -12.83 21.07 -37.73
CA GLY A 48 -12.71 22.08 -36.67
C GLY A 48 -11.28 22.23 -36.12
N VAL A 49 -10.26 22.01 -36.96
CA VAL A 49 -8.84 22.08 -36.56
C VAL A 49 -8.04 23.02 -37.47
N SER A 50 -6.81 23.35 -37.08
CA SER A 50 -5.92 24.18 -37.91
C SER A 50 -5.29 23.38 -39.07
N ARG A 51 -4.93 24.05 -40.17
CA ARG A 51 -4.20 23.40 -41.29
C ARG A 51 -2.92 22.67 -40.85
N PRO A 52 -2.07 23.23 -39.95
CA PRO A 52 -0.92 22.50 -39.42
C PRO A 52 -1.30 21.19 -38.69
N THR A 53 -2.47 21.14 -38.07
CA THR A 53 -2.98 19.91 -37.43
C THR A 53 -3.35 18.87 -38.47
N VAL A 54 -3.95 19.28 -39.60
CA VAL A 54 -4.19 18.39 -40.75
C VAL A 54 -2.88 17.83 -41.29
N ASP A 55 -1.88 18.68 -41.50
CA ASP A 55 -0.55 18.27 -41.98
C ASP A 55 0.13 17.30 -41.01
N LEU A 56 0.05 17.56 -39.71
CA LEU A 56 0.58 16.68 -38.65
C LEU A 56 0.00 15.27 -38.74
N TRP A 57 -1.33 15.15 -38.84
CA TRP A 57 -1.97 13.83 -38.84
C TRP A 57 -1.78 13.08 -40.15
N LEU A 58 -1.78 13.78 -41.29
CA LEU A 58 -1.43 13.16 -42.58
C LEU A 58 0.01 12.66 -42.58
N GLY A 59 0.96 13.43 -42.03
CA GLY A 59 2.36 13.01 -41.91
C GLY A 59 2.54 11.83 -40.96
N ARG A 60 1.85 11.83 -39.81
CA ARG A 60 1.86 10.69 -38.87
C ARG A 60 1.26 9.43 -39.47
N TYR A 61 0.15 9.54 -40.19
CA TYR A 61 -0.45 8.41 -40.88
C TYR A 61 0.46 7.85 -41.97
N ALA A 62 1.07 8.72 -42.79
CA ALA A 62 1.99 8.30 -43.85
C ALA A 62 3.22 7.55 -43.31
N THR A 63 3.62 7.79 -42.06
CA THR A 63 4.81 7.17 -41.44
C THR A 63 4.49 5.96 -40.56
N GLN A 64 3.33 5.95 -39.89
CA GLN A 64 2.99 4.96 -38.84
C GLN A 64 1.64 4.27 -39.07
N GLY A 65 0.96 4.54 -40.18
CA GLY A 65 -0.38 4.06 -40.47
C GLY A 65 -1.38 4.46 -39.38
N ILE A 66 -2.29 3.55 -39.05
CA ILE A 66 -3.32 3.77 -38.02
C ILE A 66 -2.72 4.01 -36.64
N GLY A 67 -1.58 3.38 -36.32
CA GLY A 67 -0.88 3.58 -35.05
C GLY A 67 -0.51 5.05 -34.80
N GLY A 68 -0.21 5.79 -35.88
CA GLY A 68 0.11 7.23 -35.81
C GLY A 68 -1.08 8.14 -35.48
N LEU A 69 -2.31 7.63 -35.56
CA LEU A 69 -3.52 8.36 -35.21
C LEU A 69 -3.90 8.21 -33.73
N LEU A 70 -3.33 7.23 -33.04
CA LEU A 70 -3.55 7.00 -31.61
C LEU A 70 -2.81 8.04 -30.76
N ASP A 71 -3.25 8.20 -29.51
CA ASP A 71 -2.54 9.06 -28.57
C ASP A 71 -1.19 8.44 -28.20
N LEU A 72 -0.13 9.21 -28.43
CA LEU A 72 1.19 8.84 -27.94
C LEU A 72 1.23 9.00 -26.42
N PRO A 73 2.02 8.17 -25.71
CA PRO A 73 2.31 8.40 -24.31
C PRO A 73 2.75 9.84 -24.14
N ARG A 74 2.10 10.58 -23.23
CA ARG A 74 2.53 11.94 -22.91
C ARG A 74 4.00 11.86 -22.50
N GLY A 75 4.83 12.73 -23.08
CA GLY A 75 6.22 12.84 -22.67
C GLY A 75 6.29 12.98 -21.15
N ALA A 76 7.19 12.22 -20.52
CA ALA A 76 7.36 12.29 -19.08
C ALA A 76 7.56 13.76 -18.67
N GLY A 77 6.85 14.20 -17.63
CA GLY A 77 7.08 15.54 -17.09
C GLY A 77 8.56 15.72 -16.78
N ARG A 78 9.10 16.92 -17.03
CA ARG A 78 10.51 17.24 -16.71
C ARG A 78 10.79 16.82 -15.26
N GLU A 79 11.80 15.97 -15.06
CA GLU A 79 12.22 15.57 -13.72
C GLU A 79 12.81 16.80 -13.01
N GLN A 80 12.01 17.39 -12.12
CA GLN A 80 12.36 18.67 -11.47
C GLN A 80 13.43 18.51 -10.39
N VAL A 81 13.59 17.30 -9.85
CA VAL A 81 14.52 17.01 -8.74
C VAL A 81 15.60 16.05 -9.24
N PRO A 82 16.89 16.44 -9.19
CA PRO A 82 17.98 15.57 -9.64
C PRO A 82 18.02 14.23 -8.90
N ALA A 83 18.39 13.15 -9.62
CA ALA A 83 18.47 11.80 -9.05
C ALA A 83 19.34 11.70 -7.78
N ARG A 84 20.42 12.51 -7.70
CA ARG A 84 21.26 12.61 -6.49
C ARG A 84 20.47 13.03 -5.25
N VAL A 85 19.55 13.98 -5.41
CA VAL A 85 18.73 14.51 -4.32
C VAL A 85 17.68 13.49 -3.91
N ARG A 86 17.06 12.81 -4.87
CA ARG A 86 16.16 11.67 -4.61
C ARG A 86 16.84 10.60 -3.76
N ALA A 87 18.02 10.15 -4.18
CA ALA A 87 18.79 9.13 -3.45
C ALA A 87 19.17 9.61 -2.04
N ARG A 88 19.55 10.89 -1.90
CA ARG A 88 19.87 11.49 -0.61
C ARG A 88 18.69 11.51 0.35
N VAL A 89 17.50 11.92 -0.12
CA VAL A 89 16.27 11.89 0.70
C VAL A 89 15.98 10.48 1.17
N LEU A 90 16.06 9.48 0.29
CA LEU A 90 15.81 8.07 0.66
C LEU A 90 16.81 7.56 1.70
N ALA A 91 18.09 7.86 1.53
CA ALA A 91 19.14 7.46 2.47
C ALA A 91 18.92 8.09 3.86
N LEU A 92 18.69 9.40 3.91
CA LEU A 92 18.46 10.13 5.18
C LEU A 92 17.19 9.67 5.89
N SER A 93 16.18 9.25 5.13
CA SER A 93 14.91 8.75 5.70
C SER A 93 15.06 7.43 6.47
N ARG A 94 16.14 6.68 6.23
CA ARG A 94 16.46 5.41 6.90
C ARG A 94 17.36 5.61 8.12
N THR A 95 17.71 6.85 8.44
CA THR A 95 18.58 7.20 9.56
C THR A 95 17.88 8.24 10.43
N SER A 96 18.19 8.24 11.73
CA SER A 96 17.72 9.31 12.61
C SER A 96 18.22 10.68 12.12
N PRO A 97 17.42 11.75 12.28
CA PRO A 97 17.88 13.10 12.01
C PRO A 97 19.18 13.39 12.79
N PRO A 98 20.13 14.17 12.24
CA PRO A 98 21.32 14.58 12.98
C PRO A 98 20.94 15.29 14.28
N THR A 99 21.71 15.06 15.34
CA THR A 99 21.50 15.68 16.67
C THR A 99 21.45 17.20 16.62
N SER A 100 22.13 17.83 15.66
CA SER A 100 22.07 19.28 15.43
C SER A 100 20.69 19.80 15.06
N THR A 101 19.83 18.96 14.49
CA THR A 101 18.45 19.33 14.14
C THR A 101 17.50 19.30 15.34
N ARG A 102 17.89 18.61 16.43
CA ARG A 102 17.06 18.36 17.63
C ARG A 102 15.69 17.71 17.32
N LEU A 103 15.58 17.03 16.18
CA LEU A 103 14.39 16.30 15.76
C LEU A 103 14.50 14.84 16.20
N SER A 104 13.42 14.27 16.74
CA SER A 104 13.33 12.83 16.97
C SER A 104 13.14 12.07 15.65
N HIS A 105 12.29 12.58 14.76
CA HIS A 105 11.94 11.97 13.46
C HIS A 105 11.89 13.00 12.35
N TRP A 106 12.05 12.52 11.11
CA TRP A 106 11.86 13.36 9.93
C TRP A 106 10.37 13.63 9.68
N SER A 107 10.00 14.90 9.63
CA SER A 107 8.79 15.33 8.91
C SER A 107 9.15 15.63 7.45
N SER A 108 8.17 15.57 6.54
CA SER A 108 8.42 15.87 5.12
C SER A 108 8.88 17.31 4.92
N ARG A 109 8.43 18.24 5.78
CA ARG A 109 8.85 19.65 5.78
C ARG A 109 10.28 19.81 6.27
N GLU A 110 10.62 19.16 7.38
CA GLU A 110 11.98 19.24 7.94
C GLU A 110 13.01 18.58 7.03
N MET A 111 12.68 17.45 6.42
CA MET A 111 13.53 16.81 5.42
C MET A 111 13.78 17.74 4.22
N ALA A 112 12.72 18.38 3.70
CA ALA A 112 12.86 19.33 2.60
C ALA A 112 13.71 20.55 2.98
N ALA A 113 13.49 21.13 4.16
CA ALA A 113 14.28 22.25 4.67
C ALA A 113 15.75 21.86 4.90
N PHE A 114 15.99 20.66 5.41
CA PHE A 114 17.34 20.11 5.61
C PHE A 114 18.09 19.98 4.28
N ILE A 115 17.48 19.33 3.29
CA ILE A 115 18.06 19.19 1.93
C ILE A 115 18.34 20.55 1.31
N THR A 116 17.42 21.51 1.45
CA THR A 116 17.61 22.87 0.92
C THR A 116 18.83 23.53 1.57
N ARG A 117 19.02 23.36 2.89
CA ARG A 117 20.14 23.92 3.64
C ARG A 117 21.47 23.23 3.33
N THR A 118 21.49 21.92 3.11
CA THR A 118 22.72 21.15 2.93
C THR A 118 23.18 21.05 1.49
N ASP A 119 22.24 20.88 0.55
CA ASP A 119 22.53 20.58 -0.86
C ASP A 119 22.28 21.77 -1.79
N GLY A 120 21.71 22.87 -1.26
CA GLY A 120 21.38 24.07 -2.02
C GLY A 120 20.25 23.88 -3.04
N VAL A 121 19.54 22.75 -2.99
CA VAL A 121 18.44 22.43 -3.90
C VAL A 121 17.12 22.55 -3.16
N SER A 122 16.26 23.46 -3.62
CA SER A 122 14.91 23.59 -3.09
C SER A 122 14.06 22.38 -3.51
N VAL A 123 13.54 21.65 -2.52
CA VAL A 123 12.67 20.49 -2.71
C VAL A 123 11.34 20.74 -2.03
N SER A 124 10.23 20.47 -2.72
CA SER A 124 8.91 20.58 -2.08
C SER A 124 8.68 19.46 -1.07
N HIS A 125 8.10 19.79 0.09
CA HIS A 125 7.69 18.79 1.08
C HIS A 125 6.69 17.76 0.49
N HIS A 126 5.87 18.15 -0.50
CA HIS A 126 4.99 17.21 -1.22
C HIS A 126 5.77 16.18 -2.03
N TYR A 127 6.91 16.58 -2.63
CA TYR A 127 7.79 15.65 -3.33
C TYR A 127 8.37 14.62 -2.35
N VAL A 128 8.86 15.06 -1.19
CA VAL A 128 9.37 14.16 -0.14
C VAL A 128 8.28 13.19 0.31
N ALA A 129 7.07 13.70 0.60
CA ALA A 129 5.95 12.87 1.03
C ALA A 129 5.48 11.88 -0.05
N LYS A 130 5.52 12.26 -1.33
CA LYS A 130 5.27 11.36 -2.45
C LYS A 130 6.35 10.28 -2.52
N LEU A 131 7.62 10.68 -2.45
CA LEU A 131 8.76 9.77 -2.50
C LEU A 131 8.70 8.73 -1.37
N TRP A 132 8.31 9.12 -0.16
CA TRP A 132 8.08 8.19 0.94
C TRP A 132 6.96 7.19 0.66
N ARG A 133 5.80 7.66 0.16
CA ARG A 133 4.69 6.77 -0.20
C ARG A 133 5.08 5.78 -1.30
N ASP A 134 5.73 6.25 -2.35
CA ASP A 134 6.17 5.44 -3.48
C ASP A 134 7.21 4.37 -3.06
N ASN A 135 7.89 4.55 -1.92
CA ASN A 135 8.90 3.62 -1.40
C ASN A 135 8.46 2.91 -0.09
N GLY A 136 7.21 3.07 0.34
CA GLY A 136 6.71 2.46 1.58
C GLY A 136 7.43 2.92 2.86
N ILE A 137 8.00 4.13 2.87
CA ILE A 137 8.76 4.65 4.01
C ILE A 137 7.85 5.47 4.93
N THR A 138 7.85 5.15 6.21
CA THR A 138 7.14 5.91 7.26
C THR A 138 8.10 6.30 8.37
N PRO A 139 8.85 7.41 8.26
CA PRO A 139 9.95 7.74 9.18
C PRO A 139 9.54 7.99 10.62
N TYR A 140 8.26 8.30 10.85
CA TYR A 140 7.68 8.54 12.18
C TYR A 140 7.13 7.27 12.83
N ARG A 141 7.00 6.15 12.09
CA ARG A 141 6.56 4.90 12.68
C ARG A 141 7.76 4.20 13.31
N GLN A 142 7.60 3.84 14.57
CA GLN A 142 8.52 2.96 15.27
C GLN A 142 7.91 1.57 15.36
N GLY A 143 8.73 0.57 15.08
CA GLY A 143 8.43 -0.82 15.41
C GLY A 143 9.18 -1.22 16.67
N MET A 144 8.58 -2.10 17.46
CA MET A 144 9.33 -2.86 18.45
C MET A 144 9.87 -4.12 17.77
N PHE A 145 11.12 -4.45 18.03
CA PHE A 145 11.69 -5.72 17.64
C PHE A 145 12.34 -6.34 18.87
N THR A 146 12.14 -7.64 19.03
CA THR A 146 12.81 -8.41 20.07
C THR A 146 13.80 -9.33 19.38
N VAL A 147 15.08 -9.17 19.69
CA VAL A 147 16.13 -10.08 19.23
C VAL A 147 16.48 -11.00 20.37
N SER A 148 16.37 -12.31 20.15
CA SER A 148 16.88 -13.28 21.11
C SER A 148 18.41 -13.24 21.11
N LYS A 149 19.02 -13.26 22.30
CA LYS A 149 20.48 -13.38 22.47
C LYS A 149 20.96 -14.83 22.45
N ASP A 150 20.05 -15.79 22.35
CA ASP A 150 20.36 -17.22 22.36
C ASP A 150 21.03 -17.63 21.03
N PRO A 151 22.28 -18.15 21.05
CA PRO A 151 22.97 -18.62 19.85
C PRO A 151 22.20 -19.72 19.10
N GLU A 152 21.37 -20.50 19.79
CA GLU A 152 20.57 -21.59 19.21
C GLU A 152 19.15 -21.15 18.85
N PHE A 153 18.82 -19.85 18.92
CA PHE A 153 17.47 -19.34 18.72
C PHE A 153 16.81 -19.87 17.44
N ALA A 154 17.53 -19.82 16.30
CA ALA A 154 17.00 -20.27 15.03
C ALA A 154 16.63 -21.76 15.05
N VAL A 155 17.46 -22.60 15.69
CA VAL A 155 17.23 -24.04 15.81
C VAL A 155 16.02 -24.32 16.71
N LYS A 156 15.91 -23.62 17.84
CA LYS A 156 14.77 -23.76 18.77
C LYS A 156 13.46 -23.31 18.14
N VAL A 157 13.47 -22.19 17.42
CA VAL A 157 12.29 -21.71 16.66
C VAL A 157 11.91 -22.72 15.59
N ALA A 158 12.87 -23.25 14.83
CA ALA A 158 12.58 -24.28 13.84
C ALA A 158 11.99 -25.54 14.47
N GLY A 159 12.46 -25.95 15.65
CA GLY A 159 11.87 -27.06 16.41
C GLY A 159 10.41 -26.81 16.80
N VAL A 160 10.11 -25.64 17.38
CA VAL A 160 8.74 -25.27 17.77
C VAL A 160 7.81 -25.14 16.57
N VAL A 161 8.25 -24.45 15.50
CA VAL A 161 7.49 -24.33 14.26
C VAL A 161 7.28 -25.69 13.60
N GLY A 162 8.27 -26.57 13.68
CA GLY A 162 8.16 -27.96 13.23
C GLY A 162 6.99 -28.70 13.89
N LEU A 163 6.82 -28.54 15.21
CA LEU A 163 5.67 -29.12 15.94
C LEU A 163 4.32 -28.57 15.43
N TYR A 164 4.27 -27.31 15.02
CA TYR A 164 3.03 -26.70 14.50
C TYR A 164 2.67 -27.21 13.11
N LEU A 165 3.68 -27.50 12.28
CA LEU A 165 3.48 -27.92 10.89
C LEU A 165 3.28 -29.44 10.75
N ASP A 166 4.04 -30.23 11.50
CA ASP A 166 4.02 -31.69 11.43
C ASP A 166 4.15 -32.30 12.85
N PRO A 167 3.05 -32.33 13.62
CA PRO A 167 3.07 -32.88 14.97
C PRO A 167 3.27 -34.41 14.92
N PRO A 168 4.19 -34.96 15.73
CA PRO A 168 4.51 -36.39 15.68
C PRO A 168 3.33 -37.25 16.14
N GLY A 169 3.01 -38.32 15.41
CA GLY A 169 2.13 -39.39 15.86
C GLY A 169 0.70 -38.99 16.22
N GLY A 170 0.16 -37.93 15.61
CA GLY A 170 -1.17 -37.42 15.94
C GLY A 170 -1.23 -36.72 17.31
N ALA A 171 -0.09 -36.25 17.81
CA ALA A 171 0.00 -35.44 19.01
C ALA A 171 -0.86 -34.18 18.91
N VAL A 172 -1.35 -33.74 20.06
CA VAL A 172 -2.04 -32.45 20.17
C VAL A 172 -1.01 -31.42 20.62
N VAL A 173 -0.89 -30.33 19.86
CA VAL A 173 -0.01 -29.22 20.19
C VAL A 173 -0.84 -28.05 20.70
N LEU A 174 -0.55 -27.65 21.94
CA LEU A 174 -1.22 -26.53 22.59
C LEU A 174 -0.23 -25.36 22.75
N SER A 175 -0.51 -24.25 22.07
CA SER A 175 0.21 -23.01 22.29
C SER A 175 -0.45 -22.23 23.42
N ILE A 176 0.25 -22.07 24.54
CA ILE A 176 -0.28 -21.47 25.75
C ILE A 176 0.42 -20.15 26.04
N ASP A 177 -0.34 -19.11 26.34
CA ASP A 177 0.20 -17.79 26.70
C ASP A 177 -0.62 -17.14 27.83
N GLU A 178 0.04 -16.26 28.59
CA GLU A 178 -0.59 -15.41 29.59
C GLU A 178 -0.53 -13.93 29.19
N LYS A 179 -1.70 -13.30 29.05
CA LYS A 179 -1.79 -11.85 28.97
C LYS A 179 -2.07 -11.30 30.36
N THR A 180 -1.01 -10.82 30.99
CA THR A 180 -1.05 -10.34 32.38
C THR A 180 -1.45 -8.87 32.47
N GLN A 181 -1.89 -8.44 33.67
CA GLN A 181 -2.18 -7.04 33.99
C GLN A 181 -3.21 -6.36 33.07
N ILE A 182 -4.19 -7.12 32.58
CA ILE A 182 -5.31 -6.56 31.81
C ILE A 182 -6.14 -5.70 32.75
N GLN A 183 -6.17 -4.39 32.51
CA GLN A 183 -7.05 -3.50 33.25
C GLN A 183 -8.48 -3.70 32.78
N ALA A 184 -9.36 -4.13 33.70
CA ALA A 184 -10.79 -4.23 33.44
C ALA A 184 -11.39 -2.82 33.55
N LEU A 185 -11.41 -2.13 32.40
CA LEU A 185 -11.93 -0.77 32.27
C LEU A 185 -13.31 -0.79 31.64
N ASP A 186 -14.25 -0.08 32.27
CA ASP A 186 -15.53 0.26 31.67
C ASP A 186 -15.66 1.78 31.51
N ARG A 187 -16.56 2.21 30.62
CA ARG A 187 -16.82 3.63 30.36
C ARG A 187 -17.93 4.13 31.27
N THR A 188 -17.74 5.34 31.81
CA THR A 188 -18.74 5.98 32.69
C THR A 188 -20.01 6.39 31.95
N GLN A 189 -19.94 6.55 30.63
CA GLN A 189 -21.05 6.96 29.78
C GLN A 189 -21.04 6.16 28.45
N PRO A 190 -22.21 5.98 27.82
CA PRO A 190 -22.31 5.30 26.53
C PRO A 190 -21.56 6.04 25.42
N LEU A 191 -21.11 5.29 24.42
CA LEU A 191 -20.42 5.82 23.25
C LEU A 191 -21.37 6.72 22.43
N LEU A 192 -20.87 7.89 22.04
CA LEU A 192 -21.55 8.72 21.04
C LEU A 192 -21.15 8.21 19.64
N PRO A 193 -22.12 7.72 18.84
CA PRO A 193 -21.83 7.13 17.54
C PRO A 193 -21.29 8.17 16.55
N ILE A 194 -20.56 7.68 15.55
CA ILE A 194 -20.06 8.50 14.43
C ILE A 194 -21.26 9.02 13.63
N THR A 195 -21.27 10.32 13.32
CA THR A 195 -22.22 10.93 12.39
C THR A 195 -21.48 11.83 11.40
N CYS A 196 -22.18 12.37 10.39
CA CYS A 196 -21.56 13.28 9.42
C CYS A 196 -20.91 14.47 10.15
N ASP A 197 -19.62 14.69 9.89
CA ASP A 197 -18.75 15.69 10.55
C ASP A 197 -18.52 15.51 12.06
N ALA A 198 -18.90 14.35 12.65
CA ALA A 198 -18.63 14.03 14.05
C ALA A 198 -17.88 12.72 14.20
N THR A 199 -16.70 12.78 14.83
CA THR A 199 -15.94 11.60 15.24
C THR A 199 -16.58 10.93 16.46
N GLU A 200 -16.40 9.62 16.60
CA GLU A 200 -16.76 8.87 17.81
C GLU A 200 -16.16 9.55 19.03
N LYS A 201 -17.00 9.90 20.01
CA LYS A 201 -16.54 10.51 21.26
C LYS A 201 -16.63 9.49 22.38
N ARG A 202 -15.51 9.35 23.09
CA ARG A 202 -15.39 8.55 24.32
C ARG A 202 -15.15 9.50 25.48
N THR A 203 -15.86 9.32 26.58
CA THR A 203 -15.58 10.03 27.82
C THR A 203 -14.18 9.64 28.30
N HIS A 204 -13.40 10.65 28.71
CA HIS A 204 -12.07 10.45 29.27
C HIS A 204 -12.13 9.62 30.56
N ASP A 205 -13.17 9.83 31.36
CA ASP A 205 -13.39 9.12 32.62
C ASP A 205 -13.74 7.65 32.38
N TYR A 206 -13.15 6.79 33.22
CA TYR A 206 -13.34 5.35 33.18
C TYR A 206 -13.58 4.83 34.60
N MET A 207 -14.32 3.72 34.71
CA MET A 207 -14.43 2.96 35.95
C MET A 207 -13.38 1.85 35.96
N ARG A 208 -12.61 1.71 37.06
CA ARG A 208 -11.64 0.63 37.24
C ARG A 208 -12.28 -0.50 38.04
N HIS A 209 -12.38 -1.69 37.44
CA HIS A 209 -12.80 -2.91 38.12
C HIS A 209 -11.62 -3.77 38.60
N GLY A 210 -10.41 -3.20 38.59
CA GLY A 210 -9.17 -3.88 38.96
C GLY A 210 -8.39 -4.40 37.75
N THR A 211 -7.52 -5.37 38.00
CA THR A 211 -6.69 -6.04 36.98
C THR A 211 -6.99 -7.53 36.96
N THR A 212 -7.05 -8.12 35.77
CA THR A 212 -7.17 -9.56 35.56
C THR A 212 -6.02 -10.07 34.69
N THR A 213 -5.80 -11.38 34.69
CA THR A 213 -4.87 -12.06 33.80
C THR A 213 -5.66 -13.03 32.94
N LEU A 214 -5.45 -13.00 31.62
CA LEU A 214 -6.04 -13.97 30.71
C LEU A 214 -5.02 -15.08 30.47
N ALA A 215 -5.37 -16.32 30.82
CA ALA A 215 -4.66 -17.50 30.37
C ALA A 215 -5.40 -18.07 29.16
N ALA A 216 -4.68 -18.35 28.07
CA ALA A 216 -5.27 -18.89 26.85
C ALA A 216 -4.43 -20.05 26.31
N ALA A 217 -5.11 -21.09 25.84
CA ALA A 217 -4.53 -22.25 25.19
C ALA A 217 -5.17 -22.41 23.81
N LEU A 218 -4.35 -22.28 22.77
CA LEU A 218 -4.73 -22.48 21.38
C LEU A 218 -4.35 -23.90 20.96
N ASN A 219 -5.33 -24.69 20.52
CA ASN A 219 -5.07 -25.92 19.79
C ASN A 219 -4.64 -25.59 18.36
N VAL A 220 -3.37 -25.83 18.04
CA VAL A 220 -2.78 -25.44 16.75
C VAL A 220 -3.41 -26.19 15.57
N GLY A 221 -3.83 -27.44 15.79
CA GLY A 221 -4.43 -28.26 14.73
C GLY A 221 -5.90 -27.92 14.44
N THR A 222 -6.68 -27.55 15.46
CA THR A 222 -8.12 -27.27 15.31
C THR A 222 -8.46 -25.78 15.23
N GLY A 223 -7.59 -24.92 15.74
CA GLY A 223 -7.84 -23.48 15.88
C GLY A 223 -8.72 -23.10 17.08
N GLU A 224 -9.13 -24.06 17.91
CA GLU A 224 -9.94 -23.81 19.10
C GLU A 224 -9.11 -23.15 20.21
N VAL A 225 -9.71 -22.19 20.90
CA VAL A 225 -9.07 -21.45 21.99
C VAL A 225 -9.86 -21.66 23.28
N LEU A 226 -9.20 -22.24 24.27
CA LEU A 226 -9.68 -22.23 25.66
C LEU A 226 -9.08 -21.00 26.35
N GLY A 227 -9.92 -20.09 26.85
CA GLY A 227 -9.49 -18.90 27.57
C GLY A 227 -10.19 -18.74 28.90
N GLU A 228 -9.46 -18.40 29.95
CA GLU A 228 -9.99 -18.13 31.29
C GLU A 228 -9.35 -16.85 31.87
N CYS A 229 -10.19 -15.98 32.43
CA CYS A 229 -9.72 -14.81 33.19
C CYS A 229 -9.54 -15.20 34.65
N VAL A 230 -8.32 -15.08 35.15
CA VAL A 230 -7.96 -15.35 36.53
C VAL A 230 -7.73 -14.05 37.31
N PRO A 231 -8.14 -13.98 38.60
CA PRO A 231 -8.02 -12.77 39.40
C PRO A 231 -6.58 -12.51 39.87
N VAL A 232 -5.75 -13.57 40.00
CA VAL A 232 -4.38 -13.47 40.49
C VAL A 232 -3.46 -14.25 39.57
N ARG A 233 -2.28 -13.69 39.27
CA ARG A 233 -1.21 -14.40 38.58
C ARG A 233 -0.37 -15.16 39.60
N ASP A 234 -0.69 -16.43 39.78
CA ASP A 234 0.13 -17.35 40.56
C ASP A 234 0.35 -18.67 39.78
N GLY A 235 1.42 -19.38 40.14
CA GLY A 235 1.78 -20.63 39.45
C GLY A 235 0.77 -21.76 39.67
N ALA A 236 0.00 -21.73 40.77
CA ALA A 236 -0.99 -22.76 41.07
C ALA A 236 -2.23 -22.64 40.18
N GLN A 237 -2.70 -21.41 39.95
CA GLN A 237 -3.78 -21.08 39.01
C GLN A 237 -3.35 -21.36 37.58
N PHE A 238 -2.10 -21.05 37.21
CA PHE A 238 -1.59 -21.39 35.89
C PHE A 238 -1.52 -22.91 35.70
N LEU A 239 -1.00 -23.67 36.68
CA LEU A 239 -1.00 -25.14 36.60
C LEU A 239 -2.42 -25.72 36.51
N THR A 240 -3.36 -25.15 37.27
CA THR A 240 -4.78 -25.54 37.19
C THR A 240 -5.34 -25.30 35.79
N PHE A 241 -4.98 -24.18 35.15
CA PHE A 241 -5.35 -23.90 33.76
C PHE A 241 -4.69 -24.89 32.79
N LEU A 242 -3.41 -25.22 32.96
CA LEU A 242 -2.72 -26.24 32.15
C LEU A 242 -3.42 -27.60 32.24
N GLN A 243 -3.79 -28.02 33.45
CA GLN A 243 -4.52 -29.28 33.66
C GLN A 243 -5.89 -29.26 32.96
N LYS A 244 -6.62 -28.15 33.05
CA LYS A 244 -7.89 -27.95 32.32
C LYS A 244 -7.71 -27.99 30.80
N ALA A 245 -6.65 -27.38 30.28
CA ALA A 245 -6.36 -27.36 28.85
C ALA A 245 -5.97 -28.73 28.30
N VAL A 246 -5.29 -29.55 29.10
CA VAL A 246 -4.84 -30.89 28.69
C VAL A 246 -5.93 -31.97 28.90
N ALA A 247 -6.82 -31.80 29.89
CA ALA A 247 -7.82 -32.81 30.24
C ALA A 247 -8.67 -33.34 29.06
N PRO A 248 -9.14 -32.51 28.10
CA PRO A 248 -9.90 -32.98 26.92
C PRO A 248 -9.09 -33.89 25.99
N HIS A 249 -7.77 -33.94 26.13
CA HIS A 249 -6.85 -34.68 25.27
C HIS A 249 -6.23 -35.91 25.95
N GLY A 250 -6.75 -36.31 27.13
CA GLY A 250 -6.30 -37.49 27.88
C GLY A 250 -6.43 -38.77 27.05
N GLY A 251 -5.31 -39.23 26.48
CA GLY A 251 -5.25 -40.38 25.58
C GLY A 251 -4.37 -40.15 24.33
N ARG A 252 -4.00 -38.90 24.06
CA ARG A 252 -3.01 -38.52 23.04
C ARG A 252 -1.75 -37.98 23.72
N THR A 253 -0.60 -38.11 23.07
CA THR A 253 0.60 -37.41 23.51
C THR A 253 0.37 -35.91 23.31
N CYS A 254 0.36 -35.14 24.40
CA CYS A 254 0.29 -33.68 24.37
C CYS A 254 1.72 -33.13 24.42
N MET A 255 2.07 -32.25 23.48
CA MET A 255 3.36 -31.54 23.43
C MET A 255 3.16 -30.04 23.57
#